data_AF-A0A4Q7R7R5-F1
#
_entry.id   AF-A0A4Q7R7R5-F1
#
_cell.length_a   1.000
_cell.length_b   1.000
_cell.length_c   1.000
_cell.angle_alpha   90.00
_cell.angle_beta   90.00
_cell.angle_gamma   90.00
#
_symmetry.space_group_name_H-M   'P 1'
#
loop_
_entity.id
_entity.type
_entity.pdbx_description
1 polymer ?
#
loop_
_entity_poly.entity_id
_entity_poly.type
_entity_poly.pdbx_seq_one_letter_code
_entity_poly.pdbx_strand_id
1 'polypeptide(L)' 'MTADNAGHSGRSRATASVDELFRGAAPVGSAEDLAEDGVFDDGELGEFLADLSTMRRADVA' A
#
# COMPACT_ATOMS: atom_id res chain seq x y z
N MET A 1 25.33 -29.64 -14.01
CA MET A 1 24.24 -28.96 -14.74
C MET A 1 23.02 -29.83 -14.65
N THR A 2 22.09 -29.51 -13.74
CA THR A 2 20.63 -29.75 -13.77
C THR A 2 20.09 -29.29 -12.41
N ALA A 3 19.49 -28.09 -12.37
CA ALA A 3 18.73 -27.65 -11.20
C ALA A 3 17.37 -28.36 -11.26
N ASP A 4 17.12 -29.19 -10.26
CA ASP A 4 15.84 -29.82 -10.00
C ASP A 4 14.88 -28.75 -9.45
N ASN A 5 13.99 -28.25 -10.31
CA ASN A 5 12.92 -27.33 -9.93
C ASN A 5 11.59 -28.10 -9.92
N ALA A 6 11.51 -29.18 -9.14
CA ALA A 6 10.25 -29.85 -8.88
C ALA A 6 9.63 -29.30 -7.59
N GLY A 7 8.46 -28.66 -7.72
CA GLY A 7 7.55 -28.48 -6.58
C GLY A 7 7.25 -27.05 -6.13
N HIS A 8 7.05 -26.09 -7.05
CA HIS A 8 6.20 -24.95 -6.71
C HIS A 8 4.74 -25.42 -6.75
N SER A 9 4.35 -26.06 -5.64
CA SER A 9 2.99 -26.47 -5.31
C SER A 9 2.00 -25.38 -5.72
N GLY A 10 0.94 -25.77 -6.43
CA GLY A 10 -0.13 -24.93 -6.93
C GLY A 10 -0.93 -24.22 -5.85
N ARG A 11 -0.32 -23.24 -5.18
CA ARG A 11 -1.04 -22.10 -4.64
C ARG A 11 -1.32 -21.21 -5.84
N SER A 12 -2.43 -21.48 -6.53
CA SER A 12 -3.12 -20.42 -7.25
C SER A 12 -3.24 -19.27 -6.26
N ARG A 13 -2.40 -18.24 -6.43
CA ARG A 13 -2.38 -17.07 -5.57
C ARG A 13 -3.68 -16.37 -5.90
N ALA A 14 -4.76 -16.77 -5.25
CA ALA A 14 -6.05 -16.12 -5.36
C ALA A 14 -5.78 -14.66 -5.04
N THR A 15 -5.75 -13.83 -6.08
CA THR A 15 -5.61 -12.39 -5.94
C THR A 15 -6.88 -11.97 -5.23
N ALA A 16 -6.78 -11.71 -3.93
CA ALA A 16 -7.90 -11.18 -3.18
C ALA A 16 -8.42 -9.97 -3.94
N SER A 17 -9.73 -9.94 -4.17
CA SER A 17 -10.37 -8.83 -4.86
C SER A 17 -10.13 -7.55 -4.06
N VAL A 18 -10.05 -6.39 -4.71
CA VAL A 18 -9.88 -5.10 -4.01
C VAL A 18 -10.95 -4.93 -2.93
N ASP A 19 -12.21 -5.24 -3.26
CA ASP A 19 -13.32 -5.23 -2.30
C ASP A 19 -13.15 -6.20 -1.12
N GLU A 20 -12.44 -7.31 -1.34
CA GLU A 20 -12.15 -8.29 -0.28
C GLU A 20 -10.99 -7.83 0.61
N LEU A 21 -10.01 -7.12 0.04
CA LEU A 21 -8.90 -6.54 0.76
C LEU A 21 -9.34 -5.38 1.67
N PHE A 22 -10.31 -4.57 1.22
CA PHE A 22 -10.78 -3.38 1.93
C PHE A 22 -12.11 -3.57 2.67
N ARG A 23 -12.65 -4.80 2.75
CA ARG A 23 -13.97 -5.10 3.35
C ARG A 23 -14.14 -4.61 4.79
N GLY A 24 -13.05 -4.45 5.55
CA GLY A 24 -13.05 -3.96 6.94
C GLY A 24 -12.26 -2.67 7.16
N ALA A 25 -11.74 -2.05 6.10
CA ALA A 25 -10.97 -0.82 6.22
C ALA A 25 -11.92 0.36 6.45
N ALA A 26 -11.63 1.19 7.46
CA ALA A 26 -12.32 2.46 7.63
C ALA A 26 -11.92 3.41 6.48
N PRO A 27 -12.86 4.19 5.93
CA PRO A 27 -12.51 5.21 4.95
C PRO A 27 -11.61 6.26 5.59
N VAL A 28 -10.47 6.51 4.96
CA VAL A 28 -9.53 7.58 5.35
C VAL A 28 -10.15 8.92 4.96
N GLY A 29 -10.58 9.70 5.95
CA GLY A 29 -11.25 10.99 5.76
C GLY A 29 -10.33 12.19 5.93
N SER A 30 -9.20 12.03 6.60
CA SER A 30 -8.22 13.08 6.87
C SER A 30 -6.81 12.50 6.95
N ALA A 31 -5.81 13.37 6.92
CA ALA A 31 -4.41 12.94 7.01
C ALA A 31 -4.16 12.22 8.35
N GLU A 32 -4.71 12.75 9.43
CA GLU A 32 -4.61 12.23 10.78
C GLU A 32 -5.08 10.77 10.89
N ASP A 33 -6.09 10.37 10.11
CA ASP A 33 -6.57 8.98 10.06
C ASP A 33 -5.50 8.01 9.53
N LEU A 34 -4.60 8.47 8.65
CA LEU A 34 -3.46 7.64 8.19
C LEU A 34 -2.43 7.43 9.30
N ALA A 35 -2.23 8.42 10.18
CA ALA A 35 -1.31 8.28 11.30
C ALA A 35 -1.87 7.32 12.37
N GLU A 36 -3.19 7.35 12.60
CA GLU A 36 -3.85 6.46 13.57
C GLU A 36 -3.87 4.98 13.15
N ASP A 37 -3.79 4.67 11.85
CA ASP A 37 -3.75 3.29 11.33
C ASP A 37 -2.39 2.60 11.61
N GLY A 38 -1.43 3.32 12.22
CA GLY A 38 -0.11 2.80 12.60
C GLY A 38 0.79 2.48 11.41
N VAL A 39 0.41 2.96 10.22
CA VAL A 39 1.18 2.81 8.97
C VAL A 39 2.34 3.80 8.91
N PHE A 40 2.23 4.93 9.63
CA PHE A 40 3.22 6.00 9.66
C PHE A 40 3.71 6.24 11.09
N ASP A 41 5.01 6.45 11.25
CA ASP A 41 5.61 6.88 12.51
C ASP A 41 5.37 8.39 12.78
N ASP A 42 5.62 8.83 14.03
CA ASP A 42 5.44 10.22 14.45
C ASP A 42 6.18 11.21 13.53
N GLY A 43 5.44 11.99 12.75
CA GLY A 43 5.96 13.01 11.84
C GLY A 43 6.22 12.54 10.40
N GLU A 44 6.29 11.22 10.15
CA GLU A 44 6.56 10.64 8.82
C GLU A 44 5.44 10.94 7.82
N LEU A 45 4.19 10.92 8.29
CA LEU A 45 3.03 11.25 7.47
C LEU A 45 3.12 12.66 6.85
N GLY A 46 3.62 13.64 7.60
CA GLY A 46 3.75 15.01 7.13
C GLY A 46 4.75 15.13 5.97
N GLU A 47 5.87 14.41 6.07
CA GLU A 47 6.90 14.35 5.04
C GLU A 47 6.37 13.67 3.78
N PHE A 48 5.66 12.54 3.93
CA PHE A 48 5.03 11.84 2.81
C PHE A 48 4.03 12.73 2.04
N LEU A 49 3.18 13.47 2.75
CA LEU A 49 2.21 14.38 2.12
C LEU A 49 2.88 15.56 1.41
N ALA A 50 4.00 16.07 1.94
CA ALA A 50 4.79 17.12 1.30
C ALA A 50 5.39 16.63 -0.03
N ASP A 51 5.98 15.43 -0.03
CA ASP A 51 6.54 14.80 -1.23
C ASP A 51 5.47 14.47 -2.26
N LEU A 52 4.32 13.94 -1.82
CA LEU A 52 3.17 13.68 -2.70
C LEU A 52 2.66 14.96 -3.36
N SER A 53 2.58 16.06 -2.60
CA SER A 53 2.15 17.36 -3.13
C SER A 53 3.12 17.89 -4.19
N THR A 54 4.43 17.66 -4.00
CA THR A 54 5.48 18.07 -4.92
C THR A 54 5.41 17.26 -6.22
N MET A 55 5.24 15.94 -6.13
CA MET A 55 5.06 15.07 -7.30
C MET A 55 3.80 15.43 -8.09
N ARG A 56 2.66 15.64 -7.42
CA ARG A 56 1.43 16.08 -8.11
C ARG A 56 1.61 17.41 -8.82
N ARG A 57 2.38 18.33 -8.23
CA ARG A 57 2.63 19.65 -8.82
C ARG A 57 3.58 19.57 -10.03
N ALA A 58 4.48 18.60 -10.04
CA ALA A 58 5.38 18.33 -11.17
C ALA A 58 4.67 17.62 -12.33
N ASP A 59 3.68 16.77 -12.05
CA ASP A 59 2.88 16.06 -13.06
C ASP A 59 1.86 16.96 -13.78
N VAL A 60 1.41 18.03 -13.11
CA VAL A 60 0.45 19.02 -13.65
C VAL A 60 1.15 20.14 -14.44
N ALA A 61 2.49 20.12 -14.56
CA ALA A 61 3.30 21.16 -15.21
C ALA A 61 3.70 20.84 -16.66
#